data_AF-R9I6Y1-F1
#
_entry.id   AF-R9I6Y1-F1
#
_cell.length_a   1.000
_cell.length_b   1.000
_cell.length_c   1.000
_cell.angle_alpha   90.00
_cell.angle_beta   90.00
_cell.angle_gamma   90.00
#
_symmetry.space_group_name_H-M   'P 1'
#
loop_
_entity.id
_entity.type
_entity.pdbx_description
1 polymer ?
#
loop_
_entity_poly.entity_id
_entity_poly.type
_entity_poly.pdbx_seq_one_letter_code
_entity_poly.pdbx_strand_id
1 'polypeptide(L)'
;MKKVLFLFALLLLSMGAMAQKVIYDETNQTGVRTVVCEGMNLGVSNNMDVYVALAGFQYKSTIRYSLAVTIGSGHEVEIPNDSKCVLTLDNGKTLELPTVAGGASVLQHVDVEMSDVYQSFRRFAYYNIKAKELKKTGKNGIVQMDIQLSPGNYSIAFNQDVLGSMLTGSMSLINNMFGK
;
A
#
# COMPACT_ATOMS: atom_id res chain seq x y z
N MET A 1 -33.89 22.96 17.03
CA MET A 1 -33.02 22.79 15.83
C MET A 1 -31.52 23.00 16.10
N LYS A 2 -31.09 23.99 16.92
CA LYS A 2 -29.66 24.21 17.23
C LYS A 2 -28.92 23.03 17.91
N LYS A 3 -29.61 22.26 18.77
CA LYS A 3 -29.02 21.10 19.48
C LYS A 3 -28.78 19.89 18.58
N VAL A 4 -29.57 19.73 17.50
CA VAL A 4 -29.40 18.63 16.53
C VAL A 4 -28.25 18.92 15.56
N LEU A 5 -28.05 20.20 15.19
CA LEU A 5 -26.87 20.61 14.42
C LEU A 5 -25.56 20.35 15.17
N PHE A 6 -25.55 20.57 16.49
CA PHE A 6 -24.37 20.33 17.32
C PHE A 6 -24.00 18.84 17.41
N LEU A 7 -25.00 17.94 17.43
CA LEU A 7 -24.77 16.49 17.43
C LEU A 7 -24.17 16.02 16.09
N PHE A 8 -24.64 16.56 14.97
CA PHE A 8 -24.08 16.27 13.64
C PHE A 8 -22.64 16.81 13.49
N ALA A 9 -22.36 18.00 14.03
CA ALA A 9 -21.01 18.55 14.04
C ALA A 9 -20.04 17.72 14.90
N LEU A 10 -20.51 17.14 16.00
CA LEU A 10 -19.70 16.30 16.89
C LEU A 10 -19.41 14.91 16.28
N LEU A 11 -20.36 14.35 15.53
CA LEU A 11 -20.18 13.08 14.79
C LEU A 11 -19.14 13.22 13.66
N LEU A 12 -19.11 14.36 12.96
CA LEU A 12 -18.09 14.63 11.93
C LEU A 12 -16.66 14.79 12.48
N LEU A 13 -16.52 15.11 13.78
CA LEU A 13 -15.22 15.20 14.46
C LEU A 13 -14.67 13.84 14.91
N SER A 14 -15.46 12.77 14.82
CA SER A 14 -15.03 11.41 15.18
C SER A 14 -14.28 10.67 14.07
N MET A 15 -14.16 11.28 12.88
CA MET A 15 -13.19 10.84 11.88
C MET A 15 -11.80 11.23 12.37
N GLY A 16 -11.22 10.40 13.23
CA GLY A 16 -9.82 10.53 13.62
C GLY A 16 -8.97 10.62 12.36
N ALA A 17 -8.40 11.80 12.11
CA ALA A 17 -7.41 11.95 11.06
C ALA A 17 -6.25 11.01 11.42
N MET A 18 -6.10 9.90 10.70
CA MET A 18 -4.93 9.06 10.85
C MET A 18 -3.71 9.90 10.47
N ALA A 19 -2.95 10.32 11.48
CA ALA A 19 -1.73 11.08 11.27
C ALA A 19 -0.70 10.15 10.66
N GLN A 20 -0.36 10.39 9.40
CA GLN A 20 0.64 9.61 8.70
C GLN A 20 2.03 9.82 9.32
N LYS A 21 2.79 8.74 9.48
CA LYS A 21 4.16 8.77 10.00
C LYS A 21 5.18 8.33 8.94
N VAL A 22 6.40 8.87 8.98
CA VAL A 22 7.55 8.36 8.21
C VAL A 22 8.24 7.25 9.00
N ILE A 23 8.48 6.10 8.37
CA ILE A 23 9.15 4.93 8.96
C ILE A 23 10.53 4.65 8.37
N TYR A 24 10.85 5.29 7.24
CA TYR A 24 12.14 5.18 6.58
C TYR A 24 12.45 6.48 5.84
N ASP A 25 13.66 7.00 6.02
CA ASP A 25 14.18 8.17 5.31
C ASP A 25 15.68 8.04 5.16
N GLU A 26 16.13 7.65 3.97
CA GLU A 26 17.55 7.43 3.69
C GLU A 26 17.91 7.94 2.30
N THR A 27 19.14 8.43 2.16
CA THR A 27 19.70 8.82 0.85
C THR A 27 20.78 7.84 0.44
N ASN A 28 20.59 7.19 -0.71
CA ASN A 28 21.56 6.23 -1.20
C ASN A 28 22.80 6.93 -1.80
N GLN A 29 23.84 6.15 -2.12
CA GLN A 29 25.10 6.65 -2.68
C GLN A 29 24.93 7.34 -4.04
N THR A 30 23.84 7.05 -4.76
CA THR A 30 23.52 7.69 -6.05
C THR A 30 22.78 9.03 -5.89
N GLY A 31 22.51 9.47 -4.66
CA GLY A 31 21.81 10.71 -4.35
C GLY A 31 20.29 10.63 -4.44
N VAL A 32 19.71 9.42 -4.45
CA VAL A 32 18.26 9.23 -4.38
C VAL A 32 17.85 9.16 -2.92
N ARG A 33 17.05 10.13 -2.46
CA ARG A 33 16.43 10.11 -1.13
C ARG A 33 15.11 9.34 -1.21
N THR A 34 14.96 8.35 -0.33
CA THR A 34 13.78 7.49 -0.27
C THR A 34 13.09 7.71 1.06
N VAL A 35 11.81 8.10 1.00
CA VAL A 35 10.95 8.27 2.18
C VAL A 35 9.83 7.25 2.08
N VAL A 36 9.62 6.45 3.12
CA VAL A 36 8.49 5.51 3.22
C VAL A 36 7.62 5.89 4.40
N CYS A 37 6.32 6.04 4.14
CA CYS A 37 5.32 6.27 5.16
C CYS A 37 4.81 4.94 5.73
N GLU A 38 4.35 4.97 6.97
CA GLU A 38 3.66 3.84 7.59
C GLU A 38 2.49 3.37 6.72
N GLY A 39 2.46 2.07 6.45
CA GLY A 39 1.39 1.42 5.70
C GLY A 39 0.33 0.80 6.60
N MET A 40 -0.54 0.02 5.97
CA MET A 40 -1.56 -0.78 6.66
C MET A 40 -1.56 -2.22 6.14
N ASN A 41 -1.96 -3.15 7.00
CA ASN A 41 -2.31 -4.51 6.57
C ASN A 41 -3.72 -4.48 5.96
N LEU A 42 -3.88 -5.05 4.77
CA LEU A 42 -5.13 -5.08 4.03
C LEU A 42 -6.04 -6.26 4.41
N GLY A 43 -5.50 -7.22 5.16
CA GLY A 43 -6.19 -8.46 5.53
C GLY A 43 -5.70 -9.66 4.73
N VAL A 44 -6.25 -10.81 5.11
CA VAL A 44 -5.85 -12.12 4.58
C VAL A 44 -6.75 -12.53 3.42
N SER A 45 -6.15 -12.99 2.33
CA SER A 45 -6.84 -13.58 1.17
C SER A 45 -5.94 -14.67 0.58
N ASN A 46 -6.50 -15.83 0.25
CA ASN A 46 -5.75 -16.99 -0.28
C ASN A 46 -4.50 -17.35 0.55
N ASN A 47 -4.62 -17.36 1.88
CA ASN A 47 -3.50 -17.61 2.81
C ASN A 47 -2.30 -16.66 2.64
N MET A 48 -2.55 -15.46 2.11
CA MET A 48 -1.60 -14.37 2.01
C MET A 48 -2.09 -13.17 2.79
N ASP A 49 -1.21 -12.51 3.52
CA ASP A 49 -1.45 -11.20 4.12
C ASP A 49 -0.63 -10.15 3.39
N VAL A 50 -1.24 -8.99 3.14
CA VAL A 50 -0.60 -7.93 2.36
C VAL A 50 -0.55 -6.64 3.16
N TYR A 51 0.67 -6.12 3.34
CA TYR A 51 0.92 -4.81 3.90
C TYR A 51 1.28 -3.83 2.78
N VAL A 52 0.63 -2.66 2.77
CA VAL A 52 0.84 -1.63 1.75
C VAL A 52 1.19 -0.31 2.40
N ALA A 53 2.32 0.26 1.97
CA ALA A 53 2.79 1.60 2.30
C ALA A 53 2.99 2.43 1.03
N LEU A 54 3.16 3.75 1.18
CA LEU A 54 3.59 4.62 0.09
C LEU A 54 5.06 5.00 0.26
N ALA A 55 5.84 4.80 -0.80
CA ALA A 55 7.21 5.27 -0.91
C ALA A 55 7.31 6.45 -1.88
N GLY A 56 8.15 7.41 -1.53
CA GLY A 56 8.56 8.53 -2.37
C GLY A 56 10.06 8.48 -2.62
N PHE A 57 10.45 8.66 -3.87
CA PHE A 57 11.84 8.68 -4.32
C PHE A 57 12.15 10.05 -4.91
N GLN A 58 13.02 10.81 -4.27
CA GLN A 58 13.49 12.10 -4.75
C GLN A 58 14.87 11.96 -5.37
N TYR A 59 14.99 12.36 -6.64
CA TYR A 59 16.26 12.58 -7.30
C TYR A 59 16.26 13.96 -7.94
N LYS A 60 17.17 14.83 -7.49
CA LYS A 60 17.15 16.26 -7.82
C LYS A 60 15.77 16.85 -7.48
N SER A 61 15.11 17.52 -8.42
CA SER A 61 13.78 18.11 -8.26
C SER A 61 12.62 17.15 -8.60
N THR A 62 12.91 15.92 -9.03
CA THR A 62 11.87 14.96 -9.46
C THR A 62 11.51 14.03 -8.31
N ILE A 63 10.20 13.87 -8.07
CA ILE A 63 9.66 12.91 -7.11
C ILE A 63 8.92 11.82 -7.89
N ARG A 64 9.21 10.56 -7.59
CA ARG A 64 8.45 9.39 -8.05
C ARG A 64 7.81 8.71 -6.84
N TYR A 65 6.67 8.07 -7.05
CA TYR A 65 5.99 7.34 -5.99
C TYR A 65 5.80 5.89 -6.41
N SER A 66 5.85 4.99 -5.43
CA SER A 66 5.50 3.58 -5.60
C SER A 66 4.78 3.08 -4.36
N LEU A 67 3.84 2.14 -4.55
CA LEU A 67 3.35 1.34 -3.44
C LEU A 67 4.47 0.41 -2.99
N ALA A 68 4.84 0.47 -1.73
CA ALA A 68 5.74 -0.48 -1.08
C ALA A 68 4.88 -1.61 -0.51
N VAL A 69 4.94 -2.78 -1.14
CA VAL A 69 4.04 -3.90 -0.83
C VAL A 69 4.85 -5.06 -0.26
N THR A 70 4.46 -5.52 0.92
CA THR A 70 4.98 -6.74 1.54
C THR A 70 3.87 -7.77 1.55
N ILE A 71 4.15 -8.94 0.96
CA ILE A 71 3.26 -10.09 0.92
C ILE A 71 3.86 -11.13 1.87
N GLY A 72 3.13 -11.50 2.92
CA GLY A 72 3.41 -12.70 3.69
C GLY A 72 2.50 -13.83 3.21
N SER A 73 3.00 -15.07 3.25
CA SER A 73 2.25 -16.24 2.79
C SER A 73 2.68 -17.51 3.52
N GLY A 74 1.74 -18.45 3.66
CA GLY A 74 2.02 -19.79 4.18
C GLY A 74 2.59 -20.77 3.15
N HIS A 75 2.79 -20.31 1.92
CA HIS A 75 3.31 -21.09 0.79
C HIS A 75 4.18 -20.20 -0.10
N GLU A 76 5.00 -20.81 -0.96
CA GLU A 76 5.82 -20.07 -1.90
C GLU A 76 4.93 -19.28 -2.89
N VAL A 77 5.24 -18.00 -3.04
CA VAL A 77 4.57 -17.12 -4.00
C VAL A 77 5.60 -16.41 -4.87
N GLU A 78 5.24 -16.12 -6.11
CA GLU A 78 6.07 -15.36 -7.03
C GLU A 78 5.31 -14.13 -7.55
N ILE A 79 6.03 -13.02 -7.70
CA ILE A 79 5.58 -11.86 -8.48
C ILE A 79 6.20 -12.00 -9.88
N PRO A 80 5.44 -12.32 -10.94
CA PRO A 80 5.97 -12.38 -12.30
C PRO A 80 6.56 -11.03 -12.75
N ASN A 81 7.54 -11.05 -13.65
CA ASN A 81 8.26 -9.84 -14.09
C ASN A 81 7.38 -8.75 -14.74
N ASP A 82 6.25 -9.13 -15.34
CA ASP A 82 5.29 -8.20 -15.98
C ASP A 82 3.97 -8.08 -15.21
N SER A 83 3.97 -8.54 -13.96
CA SER A 83 2.79 -8.46 -13.10
C SER A 83 2.41 -7.02 -12.75
N LYS A 84 1.12 -6.84 -12.46
CA LYS A 84 0.56 -5.57 -12.01
C LYS A 84 -0.20 -5.71 -10.70
N CYS A 85 -0.16 -4.62 -9.95
CA CYS A 85 -1.16 -4.31 -8.93
C CYS A 85 -2.28 -3.49 -9.61
N VAL A 86 -3.53 -3.88 -9.43
CA VAL A 86 -4.69 -3.16 -9.94
C VAL A 86 -5.44 -2.54 -8.76
N LEU A 87 -5.66 -1.23 -8.80
CA LEU A 87 -6.55 -0.54 -7.87
C LEU A 87 -7.86 -0.22 -8.59
N THR A 88 -8.98 -0.71 -8.08
CA THR A 88 -10.31 -0.34 -8.55
C THR A 88 -10.85 0.78 -7.68
N LEU A 89 -11.24 1.89 -8.31
CA LEU A 89 -11.80 3.07 -7.64
C LEU A 89 -13.32 2.95 -7.52
N ASP A 90 -13.93 3.71 -6.61
CA ASP A 90 -15.40 3.68 -6.37
C ASP A 90 -16.22 4.05 -7.61
N ASN A 91 -15.64 4.85 -8.51
CA ASN A 91 -16.25 5.18 -9.80
C ASN A 91 -16.11 4.08 -10.87
N GLY A 92 -15.63 2.88 -10.50
CA GLY A 92 -15.44 1.72 -11.38
C GLY A 92 -14.20 1.79 -12.28
N LYS A 93 -13.40 2.86 -12.23
CA LYS A 93 -12.15 2.95 -13.01
C LYS A 93 -11.04 2.17 -12.35
N THR A 94 -10.17 1.58 -13.16
CA THR A 94 -8.99 0.86 -12.70
C THR A 94 -7.71 1.66 -12.90
N LEU A 95 -6.77 1.51 -11.97
CA LEU A 95 -5.40 1.99 -12.06
C LEU A 95 -4.49 0.77 -12.11
N GLU A 96 -3.78 0.57 -13.22
CA GLU A 96 -2.82 -0.53 -13.36
C GLU A 96 -1.42 -0.04 -13.01
N LEU A 97 -0.85 -0.59 -11.94
CA LEU A 97 0.43 -0.23 -11.40
C LEU A 97 1.43 -1.35 -11.72
N PRO A 98 2.36 -1.15 -12.67
CA PRO A 98 3.32 -2.18 -13.03
C PRO A 98 4.31 -2.42 -11.88
N THR A 99 4.70 -3.68 -11.69
CA THR A 99 5.78 -4.02 -10.78
C THR A 99 7.10 -3.41 -11.24
N VAL A 100 7.93 -2.98 -10.29
CA VAL A 100 9.31 -2.53 -10.57
C VAL A 100 10.22 -3.74 -10.78
N ALA A 101 9.97 -4.83 -10.06
CA ALA A 101 10.75 -6.06 -10.15
C ALA A 101 9.92 -7.26 -9.68
N GLY A 102 9.89 -8.30 -10.51
CA GLY A 102 9.38 -9.61 -10.14
C GLY A 102 10.32 -10.37 -9.20
N GLY A 103 9.93 -11.58 -8.81
CA GLY A 103 10.76 -12.50 -8.05
C GLY A 103 9.97 -13.42 -7.12
N ALA A 104 10.61 -14.53 -6.76
CA ALA A 104 10.09 -15.49 -5.80
C ALA A 104 10.15 -14.97 -4.36
N SER A 105 9.23 -15.44 -3.53
CA SER A 105 9.22 -15.20 -2.09
C SER A 105 10.42 -15.87 -1.41
N VAL A 106 10.85 -15.28 -0.30
CA VAL A 106 11.95 -15.82 0.52
C VAL A 106 11.35 -16.45 1.78
N LEU A 107 11.74 -17.69 2.07
CA LEU A 107 11.42 -18.37 3.32
C LEU A 107 11.97 -17.55 4.50
N GLN A 108 11.08 -17.14 5.41
CA GLN A 108 11.41 -16.36 6.61
C GLN A 108 11.58 -17.26 7.83
N HIS A 109 10.62 -18.15 8.05
CA HIS A 109 10.57 -19.02 9.23
C HIS A 109 10.07 -20.40 8.87
N VAL A 110 10.60 -21.40 9.58
CA VAL A 110 10.07 -22.76 9.62
C VAL A 110 9.82 -23.10 11.09
N ASP A 111 8.60 -23.48 11.40
CA ASP A 111 8.21 -23.97 12.71
C ASP A 111 7.71 -25.41 12.61
N VAL A 112 7.89 -26.18 13.68
CA VAL A 112 7.40 -27.55 13.80
C VAL A 112 6.53 -27.62 15.04
N GLU A 113 5.22 -27.56 14.83
CA GLU A 113 4.26 -27.71 15.92
C GLU A 113 3.65 -29.11 15.88
N MET A 114 3.82 -29.84 16.99
CA MET A 114 3.43 -31.24 17.16
C MET A 114 4.10 -32.18 16.14
N SER A 115 3.57 -32.25 14.92
CA SER A 115 4.08 -33.09 13.82
C SER A 115 3.91 -32.44 12.45
N ASP A 116 3.45 -31.19 12.39
CA ASP A 116 3.26 -30.44 11.16
C ASP A 116 4.35 -29.38 11.01
N VAL A 117 4.77 -29.16 9.75
CA VAL A 117 5.75 -28.13 9.40
C VAL A 117 5.02 -26.90 8.88
N TYR A 118 5.21 -25.78 9.57
CA TYR A 118 4.67 -24.48 9.19
C TYR A 118 5.78 -23.64 8.58
N GLN A 119 5.54 -23.13 7.37
CA GLN A 119 6.49 -22.28 6.67
C GLN A 119 5.89 -20.90 6.47
N SER A 120 6.69 -19.87 6.71
CA SER A 120 6.33 -18.48 6.42
C SER A 120 7.24 -17.96 5.33
N PHE A 121 6.65 -17.49 4.25
CA PHE A 121 7.34 -16.85 3.13
C PHE A 121 7.02 -15.36 3.12
N ARG A 122 7.96 -14.57 2.59
CA ARG A 122 7.76 -13.13 2.39
C ARG A 122 8.27 -12.69 1.03
N ARG A 123 7.50 -11.84 0.36
CA ARG A 123 7.90 -11.16 -0.86
C ARG A 123 7.67 -9.67 -0.72
N PHE A 124 8.65 -8.87 -1.15
CA PHE A 124 8.56 -7.42 -1.20
C PHE A 124 8.61 -6.95 -2.65
N ALA A 125 7.75 -5.98 -3.01
CA ALA A 125 7.79 -5.33 -4.31
C ALA A 125 7.36 -3.87 -4.25
N TYR A 126 7.85 -3.12 -5.24
CA TYR A 126 7.37 -1.78 -5.53
C TYR A 126 6.44 -1.81 -6.75
N TYR A 127 5.30 -1.12 -6.67
CA TYR A 127 4.41 -0.88 -7.81
C TYR A 127 4.36 0.61 -8.12
N ASN A 128 4.75 0.99 -9.33
CA ASN A 128 4.86 2.41 -9.69
C ASN A 128 3.49 3.08 -9.78
N ILE A 129 3.34 4.24 -9.12
CA ILE A 129 2.12 5.05 -9.19
C ILE A 129 2.44 6.51 -9.49
N LYS A 130 1.73 7.09 -10.45
CA LYS A 130 1.94 8.50 -10.82
C LYS A 130 1.27 9.41 -9.80
N ALA A 131 1.84 10.60 -9.58
CA ALA A 131 1.24 11.62 -8.70
C ALA A 131 -0.22 11.96 -9.07
N LYS A 132 -0.55 11.95 -10.37
CA LYS A 132 -1.92 12.17 -10.85
C LYS A 132 -2.89 11.03 -10.51
N GLU A 133 -2.37 9.80 -10.37
CA GLU A 133 -3.14 8.60 -10.01
C GLU A 133 -3.38 8.58 -8.50
N LEU A 134 -2.39 8.91 -7.68
CA LEU A 134 -2.59 9.16 -6.23
C LEU A 134 -3.64 10.24 -5.97
N LYS A 135 -3.63 11.33 -6.73
CA LYS A 135 -4.69 12.35 -6.62
C LYS A 135 -6.08 11.83 -7.01
N LYS A 136 -6.18 10.77 -7.82
CA LYS A 136 -7.47 10.15 -8.17
C LYS A 136 -7.95 9.20 -7.08
N THR A 137 -7.05 8.50 -6.38
CA THR A 137 -7.41 7.62 -5.25
C THR A 137 -8.05 8.43 -4.13
N GLY A 138 -7.49 9.58 -3.75
CA GLY A 138 -8.11 10.45 -2.73
C GLY A 138 -9.43 11.12 -3.16
N LYS A 139 -9.75 11.16 -4.46
CA LYS A 139 -11.01 11.76 -4.96
C LYS A 139 -12.14 10.75 -5.14
N ASN A 140 -11.82 9.52 -5.49
CA ASN A 140 -12.79 8.50 -5.87
C ASN A 140 -12.70 7.26 -4.97
N GLY A 141 -11.90 7.30 -3.91
CA GLY A 141 -11.59 6.16 -3.07
C GLY A 141 -11.03 4.93 -3.78
N ILE A 142 -10.62 3.93 -3.01
CA ILE A 142 -10.24 2.60 -3.50
C ILE A 142 -11.22 1.58 -2.90
N VAL A 143 -11.87 0.80 -3.76
CA VAL A 143 -12.84 -0.24 -3.36
C VAL A 143 -12.30 -1.65 -3.50
N GLN A 144 -11.25 -1.85 -4.30
CA GLN A 144 -10.59 -3.15 -4.43
C GLN A 144 -9.12 -2.99 -4.81
N MET A 145 -8.29 -3.91 -4.33
CA MET A 145 -6.91 -4.07 -4.75
C MET A 145 -6.65 -5.53 -5.15
N ASP A 146 -6.08 -5.72 -6.33
CA ASP A 146 -5.66 -7.01 -6.85
C ASP A 146 -4.16 -7.01 -7.10
N ILE A 147 -3.46 -8.08 -6.75
CA ILE A 147 -2.05 -8.27 -7.04
C ILE A 147 -1.89 -9.57 -7.81
N GLN A 148 -1.32 -9.46 -9.01
CA GLN A 148 -1.01 -10.61 -9.84
C GLN A 148 0.18 -11.38 -9.26
N LEU A 149 -0.06 -12.64 -8.92
CA LEU A 149 0.89 -13.53 -8.26
C LEU A 149 0.76 -14.95 -8.83
N SER A 150 1.80 -15.75 -8.67
CA SER A 150 1.81 -17.19 -8.95
C SER A 150 1.97 -17.96 -7.63
N PRO A 151 1.23 -19.06 -7.40
CA PRO A 151 0.26 -19.67 -8.31
C PRO A 151 -1.14 -19.03 -8.28
N GLY A 152 -1.42 -18.12 -7.35
CA GLY A 152 -2.73 -17.49 -7.19
C GLY A 152 -2.64 -16.03 -6.82
N ASN A 153 -3.53 -15.22 -7.39
CA ASN A 153 -3.59 -13.78 -7.13
C ASN A 153 -4.02 -13.48 -5.70
N TYR A 154 -3.59 -12.34 -5.19
CA TYR A 154 -4.19 -11.71 -4.02
C TYR A 154 -5.29 -10.75 -4.48
N SER A 155 -6.45 -10.79 -3.83
CA SER A 155 -7.57 -9.89 -4.10
C SER A 155 -8.27 -9.55 -2.80
N ILE A 156 -8.53 -8.27 -2.58
CA ILE A 156 -9.24 -7.76 -1.41
C ILE A 156 -10.15 -6.60 -1.79
N ALA A 157 -11.38 -6.62 -1.28
CA ALA A 157 -12.35 -5.53 -1.42
C ALA A 157 -12.47 -4.75 -0.10
N PHE A 158 -12.72 -3.45 -0.21
CA PHE A 158 -12.85 -2.55 0.92
C PHE A 158 -14.30 -2.05 1.03
N ASN A 159 -14.86 -2.09 2.25
CA ASN A 159 -16.19 -1.56 2.53
C ASN A 159 -16.20 -0.02 2.62
N GLN A 160 -15.04 0.61 2.78
CA GLN A 160 -14.85 2.06 2.88
C GLN A 160 -13.44 2.43 2.42
N ASP A 161 -13.23 3.67 1.98
CA ASP A 161 -11.96 4.15 1.46
C ASP A 161 -10.90 4.40 2.55
N VAL A 162 -10.35 3.34 3.12
CA VAL A 162 -9.22 3.43 4.07
C VAL A 162 -7.90 3.58 3.33
N LEU A 163 -7.69 2.80 2.26
CA LEU A 163 -6.43 2.77 1.53
C LEU A 163 -6.19 4.08 0.76
N GLY A 164 -7.20 4.61 0.05
CA GLY A 164 -7.05 5.86 -0.71
C GLY A 164 -6.77 7.07 0.19
N SER A 165 -7.45 7.14 1.34
CA SER A 165 -7.20 8.13 2.39
C SER A 165 -5.77 8.05 2.94
N MET A 166 -5.29 6.85 3.30
CA MET A 166 -3.92 6.63 3.78
C MET A 166 -2.86 7.04 2.75
N LEU A 167 -3.03 6.64 1.48
CA LEU A 167 -2.10 6.98 0.41
C LEU A 167 -2.05 8.49 0.16
N THR A 168 -3.19 9.18 0.27
CA THR A 168 -3.25 10.64 0.11
C THR A 168 -2.56 11.36 1.27
N GLY A 169 -2.76 10.90 2.50
CA GLY A 169 -2.04 11.39 3.69
C GLY A 169 -0.52 11.22 3.55
N SER A 170 -0.09 10.04 3.11
CA SER A 170 1.32 9.74 2.78
C SER A 170 1.87 10.64 1.69
N MET A 171 1.13 10.87 0.60
CA MET A 171 1.56 11.75 -0.46
C MET A 171 1.80 13.17 0.05
N SER A 172 0.91 13.69 0.91
CA SER A 172 1.06 15.02 1.51
C SER A 172 2.31 15.10 2.40
N LEU A 173 2.54 14.09 3.25
CA LEU A 173 3.70 14.05 4.12
C LEU A 173 5.02 13.97 3.33
N ILE A 174 5.06 13.12 2.32
CA ILE A 174 6.22 12.98 1.43
C ILE A 174 6.53 14.29 0.70
N ASN A 175 5.50 15.00 0.21
CA ASN A 175 5.70 16.28 -0.45
C ASN A 175 6.32 17.31 0.50
N ASN A 176 5.79 17.42 1.72
CA ASN A 176 6.35 18.29 2.75
C ASN A 176 7.82 17.94 3.05
N MET A 177 8.15 16.65 3.17
CA MET A 177 9.52 16.16 3.42
C MET A 177 10.50 16.49 2.29
N PHE A 178 10.00 16.54 1.05
CA PHE A 178 10.77 16.89 -0.14
C PHE A 178 10.70 18.38 -0.52
N GLY A 179 9.99 19.20 0.26
CA GLY A 179 9.85 20.64 0.04
C GLY A 179 8.95 21.02 -1.14
N LYS A 180 7.84 20.28 -1.34
CA LYS A 180 6.85 20.52 -2.40
C LYS A 180 5.43 20.70 -1.89
#